data_AF-A0A8J3SPI7-F1
#
_entry.id   AF-A0A8J3SPI7-F1
#
_cell.length_a   1.000
_cell.length_b   1.000
_cell.length_c   1.000
_cell.angle_alpha   90.00
_cell.angle_beta   90.00
_cell.angle_gamma   90.00
#
_symmetry.space_group_name_H-M   'P 1'
#
loop_
_entity.id
_entity.type
_entity.pdbx_description
1 polymer ?
#
loop_
_entity_poly.entity_id
_entity_poly.type
_entity_poly.pdbx_seq_one_letter_code
_entity_poly.pdbx_strand_id
1 'polypeptide(L)'
;MPSEPSAPGGPTRRRPRLSDRETQRRMLDAALAMVHRDGLTVGLDHIGFEDVIHRAGVSRTAVYRRWPYKDLFFSDLLRELARGTAPASVLPEEDTTRLLGSVLAGRTQDLASPQGRHELVTEMLRVSAGSEFAAIHGSAEWRTYLALQATFLSLPEGDLRDDVQAALARSEARFVEQVARGWERVAGAMGYRLRPGSGGSFSLIATLAGAMMRGLVLMALSDAELLTRRVRADPTATGAADWPLIGLAAASVAVTFLEPDPDIAWDGERVASLRALLGQEEEADPLA
;
A
#
# COMPACT_ATOMS: atom_id res chain seq x y z
N MET A 1 64.66 -33.15 -35.43
CA MET A 1 63.23 -32.88 -35.29
C MET A 1 62.97 -32.50 -33.84
N PRO A 2 62.80 -31.21 -33.52
CA PRO A 2 62.76 -30.70 -32.15
C PRO A 2 61.36 -30.75 -31.53
N SER A 3 61.33 -30.92 -30.21
CA SER A 3 60.18 -30.97 -29.32
C SER A 3 59.48 -29.60 -29.20
N GLU A 4 58.15 -29.59 -29.30
CA GLU A 4 57.34 -28.41 -28.98
C GLU A 4 57.05 -28.31 -27.47
N PRO A 5 57.17 -27.11 -26.86
CA PRO A 5 56.87 -26.89 -25.45
C PRO A 5 55.39 -26.54 -25.22
N SER A 6 54.78 -27.17 -24.21
CA SER A 6 53.46 -26.82 -23.66
C SER A 6 53.41 -25.36 -23.19
N ALA A 7 52.38 -24.64 -23.63
CA ALA A 7 52.08 -23.29 -23.18
C ALA A 7 51.58 -23.27 -21.72
N PRO A 8 52.00 -22.28 -20.90
CA PRO A 8 51.56 -22.17 -19.51
C PRO A 8 50.16 -21.56 -19.40
N GLY A 9 49.35 -22.10 -18.49
CA GLY A 9 48.01 -21.64 -18.18
C GLY A 9 47.96 -20.16 -17.81
N GLY A 10 47.07 -19.42 -18.47
CA GLY A 10 46.86 -17.99 -18.22
C GLY A 10 46.37 -17.69 -16.79
N PRO A 11 46.65 -16.49 -16.28
CA PRO A 11 46.32 -16.11 -14.90
C PRO A 11 44.80 -16.16 -14.70
N THR A 12 44.37 -16.99 -13.75
CA THR A 12 43.02 -16.96 -13.22
C THR A 12 42.74 -15.55 -12.71
N ARG A 13 41.88 -14.82 -13.43
CA ARG A 13 41.46 -13.46 -13.11
C ARG A 13 40.78 -13.49 -11.74
N ARG A 14 41.55 -13.22 -10.67
CA ARG A 14 41.03 -13.12 -9.30
C ARG A 14 39.90 -12.11 -9.32
N ARG A 15 38.68 -12.56 -9.00
CA ARG A 15 37.50 -11.69 -8.87
C ARG A 15 37.85 -10.53 -7.93
N PRO A 16 37.54 -9.28 -8.29
CA PRO A 16 37.78 -8.13 -7.42
C PRO A 16 37.15 -8.38 -6.04
N ARG A 17 37.89 -8.06 -4.97
CA ARG A 17 37.36 -8.14 -3.61
C ARG A 17 36.17 -7.18 -3.53
N LEU A 18 34.99 -7.70 -3.19
CA LEU A 18 33.79 -6.89 -3.00
C LEU A 18 34.10 -5.80 -1.96
N SER A 19 33.68 -4.57 -2.24
CA SER A 19 33.79 -3.49 -1.27
C SER A 19 32.85 -3.74 -0.08
N ASP A 20 33.09 -3.06 1.04
CA ASP A 20 32.21 -3.16 2.21
C ASP A 20 30.78 -2.70 1.88
N ARG A 21 30.64 -1.68 1.03
CA ARG A 21 29.33 -1.20 0.55
C ARG A 21 28.61 -2.24 -0.31
N GLU A 22 29.32 -2.91 -1.20
CA GLU A 22 28.74 -3.96 -2.06
C GLU A 22 28.37 -5.20 -1.23
N THR A 23 29.19 -5.55 -0.23
CA THR A 23 28.88 -6.62 0.72
C THR A 23 27.62 -6.29 1.50
N GLN A 24 27.51 -5.05 1.99
CA GLN A 24 26.34 -4.58 2.71
C GLN A 24 25.07 -4.70 1.86
N ARG A 25 25.11 -4.14 0.64
CA ARG A 25 23.98 -4.17 -0.29
C ARG A 25 23.50 -5.59 -0.57
N ARG A 26 24.39 -6.50 -0.95
CA ARG A 26 24.02 -7.90 -1.25
C ARG A 26 23.41 -8.64 -0.07
N MET A 27 23.93 -8.40 1.13
CA MET A 27 23.40 -9.03 2.35
C MET A 27 22.00 -8.51 2.70
N LEU A 28 21.78 -7.19 2.59
CA LEU A 28 20.47 -6.59 2.82
C LEU A 28 19.46 -6.99 1.74
N ASP A 29 19.84 -6.95 0.46
CA ASP A 29 19.00 -7.39 -0.66
C ASP A 29 18.59 -8.86 -0.50
N ALA A 30 19.53 -9.74 -0.11
CA ALA A 30 19.24 -11.15 0.15
C ALA A 30 18.26 -11.33 1.30
N ALA A 31 18.43 -10.62 2.42
CA ALA A 31 17.51 -10.72 3.56
C ALA A 31 16.14 -10.10 3.27
N LEU A 32 16.06 -8.99 2.55
CA LEU A 32 14.79 -8.42 2.09
C LEU A 32 14.04 -9.42 1.20
N ALA A 33 14.73 -10.08 0.27
CA ALA A 33 14.12 -11.13 -0.55
C ALA A 33 13.59 -12.31 0.28
N MET A 34 14.26 -12.64 1.40
CA MET A 34 13.76 -13.64 2.35
C MET A 34 12.48 -13.18 3.03
N VAL A 35 12.45 -11.94 3.52
CA VAL A 35 11.27 -11.35 4.16
C VAL A 35 10.08 -11.31 3.20
N HIS A 36 10.29 -10.90 1.95
CA HIS A 36 9.22 -10.88 0.94
C HIS A 36 8.65 -12.26 0.64
N ARG A 37 9.48 -13.32 0.72
CA ARG A 37 9.05 -14.69 0.42
C ARG A 37 8.41 -15.37 1.62
N ASP A 38 9.04 -15.28 2.79
CA ASP A 38 8.70 -16.07 3.97
C ASP A 38 7.84 -15.27 4.98
N GLY A 39 7.74 -13.96 4.81
CA GLY A 39 7.11 -13.03 5.74
C GLY A 39 8.04 -12.58 6.85
N LEU A 40 7.77 -11.41 7.42
CA LEU A 40 8.49 -10.91 8.59
C LEU A 40 7.87 -11.49 9.87
N THR A 41 8.64 -12.20 10.69
CA THR A 41 8.23 -12.54 12.07
C THR A 41 8.68 -11.46 13.04
N VAL A 42 7.94 -11.30 14.14
CA VAL A 42 8.39 -10.50 15.28
C VAL A 42 9.77 -11.02 15.72
N GLY A 43 10.74 -10.12 15.87
CA GLY A 43 12.08 -10.45 16.36
C GLY A 43 13.07 -11.00 15.33
N LEU A 44 12.68 -11.22 14.06
CA LEU A 44 13.59 -11.68 12.98
C LEU A 44 14.29 -13.04 13.21
N ASP A 45 13.84 -13.84 14.19
CA ASP A 45 14.56 -15.07 14.61
C ASP A 45 14.73 -16.10 13.49
N HIS A 46 13.77 -16.16 12.56
CA HIS A 46 13.80 -17.05 11.40
C HIS A 46 14.86 -16.68 10.35
N ILE A 47 15.42 -15.46 10.39
CA ILE A 47 16.49 -15.04 9.49
C ILE A 47 17.83 -15.50 10.07
N GLY A 48 18.29 -16.66 9.58
CA GLY A 48 19.61 -17.21 9.89
C GLY A 48 20.72 -16.37 9.27
N PHE A 49 21.68 -15.91 10.07
CA PHE A 49 22.75 -15.03 9.57
C PHE A 49 23.60 -15.74 8.51
N GLU A 50 23.93 -17.01 8.74
CA GLU A 50 24.69 -17.84 7.80
C GLU A 50 23.91 -18.15 6.51
N ASP A 51 22.59 -18.30 6.58
CA ASP A 51 21.75 -18.54 5.41
C ASP A 51 21.72 -17.30 4.50
N VAL A 52 21.66 -16.10 5.09
CA VAL A 52 21.77 -14.84 4.34
C VAL A 52 23.14 -14.72 3.69
N ILE A 53 24.23 -15.06 4.39
CA ILE A 53 25.59 -15.06 3.83
C ILE A 53 25.67 -15.97 2.60
N HIS A 54 25.14 -17.19 2.72
CA HIS A 54 25.14 -18.16 1.63
C HIS A 54 24.37 -17.62 0.40
N ARG A 55 23.17 -17.06 0.62
CA ARG A 55 22.32 -16.51 -0.45
C ARG A 55 22.89 -15.25 -1.09
N ALA A 56 23.51 -14.37 -0.30
CA ALA A 56 24.14 -13.15 -0.79
C ALA A 56 25.42 -13.43 -1.62
N GLY A 57 25.99 -14.65 -1.51
CA GLY A 57 27.18 -15.05 -2.24
C GLY A 57 28.43 -14.24 -1.86
N VAL A 58 28.48 -13.77 -0.61
CA VAL A 58 29.58 -12.95 -0.07
C VAL A 58 30.50 -13.77 0.84
N SER A 59 31.75 -13.34 1.00
CA SER A 59 32.68 -14.04 1.89
C SER A 59 32.35 -13.78 3.37
N ARG A 60 32.35 -14.84 4.20
CA ARG A 60 32.20 -14.73 5.67
C ARG A 60 33.11 -13.68 6.28
N THR A 61 34.39 -13.64 5.90
CA THR A 61 35.37 -12.68 6.42
C THR A 61 34.98 -11.21 6.16
N ALA A 62 34.37 -10.92 5.00
CA ALA A 62 33.88 -9.57 4.72
C ALA A 62 32.64 -9.23 5.56
N VAL A 63 31.76 -10.21 5.76
CA VAL A 63 30.55 -10.05 6.58
C VAL A 63 30.89 -9.81 8.04
N TYR A 64 31.70 -10.67 8.66
CA TYR A 64 32.10 -10.52 10.07
C TYR A 64 32.99 -9.29 10.33
N ARG A 65 33.67 -8.76 9.31
CA ARG A 65 34.35 -7.45 9.40
C ARG A 65 33.35 -6.31 9.50
N ARG A 66 32.25 -6.37 8.75
CA ARG A 66 31.22 -5.31 8.71
C ARG A 66 30.25 -5.42 9.89
N TRP A 67 29.81 -6.63 10.18
CA TRP A 67 28.90 -6.98 11.27
C TRP A 67 29.53 -8.09 12.11
N PRO A 68 30.32 -7.71 13.13
CA PRO A 68 30.89 -8.69 14.06
C PRO A 68 29.84 -9.54 14.77
N TYR A 69 28.63 -9.00 14.94
CA TYR A 69 27.51 -9.64 15.62
C TYR A 69 26.23 -9.56 14.77
N LYS A 70 25.36 -10.57 14.92
CA LYS A 70 24.08 -10.67 14.20
C LYS A 70 23.18 -9.45 14.42
N ASP A 71 23.15 -8.92 15.65
CA ASP A 71 22.27 -7.80 16.02
C ASP A 71 22.58 -6.51 15.26
N LEU A 72 23.85 -6.30 14.87
CA LEU A 72 24.25 -5.14 14.06
C LEU A 72 23.71 -5.27 12.63
N PHE A 73 23.73 -6.49 12.08
CA PHE A 73 23.11 -6.77 10.78
C PHE A 73 21.59 -6.58 10.84
N PHE A 74 20.95 -7.06 11.91
CA PHE A 74 19.51 -6.88 12.13
C PHE A 74 19.13 -5.41 12.32
N SER A 75 19.96 -4.62 12.99
CA SER A 75 19.76 -3.17 13.11
C SER A 75 19.75 -2.49 11.74
N ASP A 76 20.68 -2.84 10.86
CA ASP A 76 20.73 -2.31 9.50
C ASP A 76 19.55 -2.82 8.64
N LEU A 77 19.18 -4.09 8.79
CA LEU A 77 18.01 -4.67 8.11
C LEU A 77 16.71 -3.99 8.52
N LEU A 78 16.49 -3.72 9.81
CA LEU A 78 15.31 -3.02 10.31
C LEU A 78 15.24 -1.58 9.77
N ARG A 79 16.38 -0.88 9.67
CA ARG A 79 16.44 0.44 9.04
C ARG A 79 16.05 0.39 7.58
N GLU A 80 16.55 -0.58 6.82
CA GLU A 80 16.18 -0.75 5.41
C GLU A 80 14.72 -1.15 5.24
N LEU A 81 14.22 -2.08 6.04
CA LEU A 81 12.80 -2.44 6.06
C LEU A 81 11.95 -1.22 6.38
N ALA A 82 12.28 -0.40 7.39
CA ALA A 82 11.50 0.79 7.71
C ALA A 82 11.56 1.88 6.62
N ARG A 83 12.64 1.95 5.83
CA ARG A 83 12.75 2.86 4.68
C ARG A 83 11.96 2.38 3.47
N GLY A 84 12.02 1.07 3.19
CA GLY A 84 11.42 0.43 2.02
C GLY A 84 9.98 -0.01 2.20
N THR A 85 9.51 -0.17 3.44
CA THR A 85 8.12 -0.54 3.74
C THR A 85 7.25 0.70 3.59
N ALA A 86 6.85 1.00 2.37
CA ALA A 86 5.56 1.66 2.18
C ALA A 86 4.48 0.62 2.50
N PRO A 87 3.43 0.97 3.27
CA PRO A 87 2.25 0.12 3.29
C PRO A 87 1.85 -0.12 1.84
N ALA A 88 1.51 -1.37 1.49
CA ALA A 88 0.97 -1.64 0.17
C ALA A 88 -0.10 -0.59 -0.10
N SER A 89 0.12 0.19 -1.15
CA SER A 89 -0.86 1.14 -1.65
C SER A 89 -2.20 0.41 -1.73
N VAL A 90 -3.28 1.19 -1.56
CA VAL A 90 -4.57 0.97 -2.21
C VAL A 90 -4.39 0.17 -3.50
N LEU A 91 -5.32 -0.75 -3.81
CA LEU A 91 -5.41 -1.47 -5.09
C LEU A 91 -4.72 -0.68 -6.22
N PRO A 92 -3.87 -1.32 -7.06
CA PRO A 92 -3.21 -0.63 -8.17
C PRO A 92 -4.17 0.34 -8.82
N GLU A 93 -3.73 1.57 -9.12
CA GLU A 93 -4.63 2.65 -9.54
C GLU A 93 -5.56 2.21 -10.69
N GLU A 94 -5.06 1.37 -11.60
CA GLU A 94 -5.80 0.72 -12.67
C GLU A 94 -6.95 -0.19 -12.19
N ASP A 95 -6.76 -0.95 -11.12
CA ASP A 95 -7.78 -1.82 -10.53
C ASP A 95 -8.86 -1.00 -9.82
N THR A 96 -8.47 0.06 -9.10
CA THR A 96 -9.42 1.00 -8.50
C THR A 96 -10.24 1.71 -9.57
N THR A 97 -9.58 2.22 -10.62
CA THR A 97 -10.23 2.86 -11.77
C THR A 97 -11.20 1.92 -12.46
N ARG A 98 -10.80 0.67 -12.71
CA ARG A 98 -11.67 -0.35 -13.33
C ARG A 98 -12.87 -0.69 -12.46
N LEU A 99 -12.68 -0.81 -11.14
CA LEU A 99 -13.76 -1.07 -10.19
C LEU A 99 -14.76 0.09 -10.18
N LEU A 100 -14.28 1.33 -10.04
CA LEU A 100 -15.14 2.52 -10.05
C LEU A 100 -15.83 2.70 -11.41
N GLY A 101 -15.14 2.43 -12.52
CA GLY A 101 -15.71 2.40 -13.86
C GLY A 101 -16.83 1.38 -14.00
N SER A 102 -16.67 0.18 -13.44
CA SER A 102 -17.73 -0.85 -13.44
C SER A 102 -18.98 -0.44 -12.63
N VAL A 103 -18.81 0.38 -11.59
CA VAL A 103 -19.93 0.94 -10.81
C VAL A 103 -20.65 2.05 -11.58
N LEU A 104 -19.91 2.84 -12.35
CA LEU A 104 -20.47 3.87 -13.23
C LEU A 104 -21.17 3.26 -14.47
N ALA A 105 -20.69 2.12 -14.97
CA ALA A 105 -21.24 1.44 -16.12
C ALA A 105 -22.74 1.14 -15.92
N GLY A 106 -23.58 1.56 -16.87
CA GLY A 106 -25.04 1.42 -16.78
C GLY A 106 -25.74 2.39 -15.83
N ARG A 107 -25.02 3.30 -15.16
CA ARG A 107 -25.56 4.35 -14.26
C ARG A 107 -25.32 5.77 -14.77
N THR A 108 -24.84 5.95 -16.00
CA THR A 108 -24.52 7.30 -16.49
C THR A 108 -25.76 8.20 -16.54
N GLN A 109 -26.93 7.67 -16.89
CA GLN A 109 -28.17 8.44 -16.89
C GLN A 109 -28.53 8.99 -15.50
N ASP A 110 -28.10 8.32 -14.42
CA ASP A 110 -28.40 8.71 -13.04
C ASP A 110 -27.64 10.00 -12.66
N LEU A 111 -26.52 10.28 -13.34
CA LEU A 111 -25.72 11.51 -13.15
C LEU A 111 -26.47 12.80 -13.49
N ALA A 112 -27.55 12.70 -14.27
CA ALA A 112 -28.40 13.85 -14.61
C ALA A 112 -29.09 14.45 -13.36
N SER A 113 -29.30 13.65 -12.32
CA SER A 113 -30.01 14.06 -11.10
C SER A 113 -29.06 14.18 -9.90
N PRO A 114 -29.26 15.16 -8.99
CA PRO A 114 -28.50 15.23 -7.74
C PRO A 114 -28.60 13.92 -6.91
N GLN A 115 -29.77 13.30 -6.90
CA GLN A 115 -30.02 12.06 -6.18
C GLN A 115 -29.21 10.90 -6.77
N GLY A 116 -29.25 10.70 -8.08
CA GLY A 116 -28.50 9.61 -8.73
C GLY A 116 -26.98 9.77 -8.60
N ARG A 117 -26.48 11.02 -8.59
CA ARG A 117 -25.06 11.30 -8.25
C ARG A 117 -24.70 10.91 -6.83
N HIS A 118 -25.58 11.23 -5.88
CA HIS A 118 -25.39 10.87 -4.48
C HIS A 118 -25.38 9.35 -4.29
N GLU A 119 -26.34 8.66 -4.90
CA GLU A 119 -26.43 7.19 -4.91
C GLU A 119 -25.21 6.53 -5.55
N LEU A 120 -24.65 7.13 -6.61
CA LEU A 120 -23.42 6.64 -7.23
C LEU A 120 -22.22 6.75 -6.29
N VAL A 121 -22.03 7.90 -5.61
CA VAL A 121 -20.95 8.05 -4.61
C VAL A 121 -21.11 7.06 -3.48
N THR A 122 -22.34 6.87 -2.99
CA THR A 122 -22.63 5.86 -1.96
C THR A 122 -22.22 4.47 -2.42
N GLU A 123 -22.60 4.09 -3.64
CA GLU A 123 -22.27 2.77 -4.18
C GLU A 123 -20.77 2.59 -4.41
N MET A 124 -20.08 3.63 -4.89
CA MET A 124 -18.62 3.64 -5.02
C MET A 124 -17.95 3.39 -3.68
N LEU A 125 -18.34 4.12 -2.62
CA LEU A 125 -17.82 3.93 -1.25
C LEU A 125 -18.09 2.52 -0.72
N ARG A 126 -19.27 1.96 -1.01
CA ARG A 126 -19.67 0.63 -0.56
C ARG A 126 -18.83 -0.48 -1.21
N VAL A 127 -18.63 -0.37 -2.53
CA VAL A 127 -17.96 -1.39 -3.34
C VAL A 127 -16.43 -1.29 -3.22
N SER A 128 -15.86 -0.08 -3.34
CA SER A 128 -14.41 0.12 -3.32
C SER A 128 -13.80 -0.29 -2.00
N ALA A 129 -14.39 0.16 -0.89
CA ALA A 129 -13.87 -0.12 0.45
C ALA A 129 -13.81 -1.63 0.75
N GLY A 130 -14.82 -2.39 0.32
CA GLY A 130 -14.85 -3.85 0.49
C GLY A 130 -13.78 -4.56 -0.34
N SER A 131 -13.57 -4.12 -1.58
CA SER A 131 -12.55 -4.68 -2.48
C SER A 131 -11.14 -4.38 -1.97
N GLU A 132 -10.87 -3.13 -1.57
CA GLU A 132 -9.59 -2.71 -0.98
C GLU A 132 -9.27 -3.48 0.30
N PHE A 133 -10.26 -3.69 1.17
CA PHE A 133 -10.08 -4.43 2.41
C PHE A 133 -9.67 -5.88 2.16
N ALA A 134 -10.33 -6.57 1.23
CA ALA A 134 -9.96 -7.93 0.85
C ALA A 134 -8.55 -8.00 0.23
N ALA A 135 -8.21 -7.05 -0.63
CA ALA A 135 -6.90 -6.98 -1.27
C ALA A 135 -5.78 -6.74 -0.25
N ILE A 136 -5.95 -5.79 0.67
CA ILE A 136 -4.95 -5.46 1.69
C ILE A 136 -4.80 -6.62 2.69
N HIS A 137 -5.89 -7.26 3.10
CA HIS A 137 -5.82 -8.44 3.97
C HIS A 137 -4.98 -9.57 3.35
N GLY A 138 -5.05 -9.76 2.02
CA GLY A 138 -4.27 -10.76 1.31
C GLY A 138 -2.80 -10.40 1.04
N SER A 139 -2.39 -9.15 1.25
CA SER A 139 -1.07 -8.65 0.85
C SER A 139 0.07 -9.16 1.75
N ALA A 140 1.18 -9.57 1.14
CA ALA A 140 2.41 -9.95 1.86
C ALA A 140 3.16 -8.71 2.40
N GLU A 141 3.13 -7.62 1.63
CA GLU A 141 3.68 -6.32 1.99
C GLU A 141 2.98 -5.76 3.22
N TRP A 142 1.65 -5.88 3.29
CA TRP A 142 0.87 -5.46 4.46
C TRP A 142 1.21 -6.27 5.72
N ARG A 143 1.32 -7.60 5.60
CA ARG A 143 1.77 -8.45 6.71
C ARG A 143 3.16 -8.08 7.19
N THR A 144 4.07 -7.77 6.26
CA THR A 144 5.42 -7.28 6.57
C THR A 144 5.37 -5.95 7.32
N TYR A 145 4.53 -5.02 6.89
CA TYR A 145 4.31 -3.74 7.58
C TYR A 145 3.80 -3.93 9.02
N LEU A 146 2.79 -4.76 9.24
CA LEU A 146 2.26 -5.04 10.59
C LEU A 146 3.32 -5.69 11.49
N ALA A 147 4.07 -6.65 10.97
CA ALA A 147 5.15 -7.29 11.71
C ALA A 147 6.29 -6.30 12.03
N LEU A 148 6.57 -5.34 11.17
CA LEU A 148 7.57 -4.30 11.42
C LEU A 148 7.11 -3.33 12.51
N GLN A 149 5.83 -2.94 12.50
CA GLN A 149 5.22 -2.16 13.58
C GLN A 149 5.27 -2.91 14.92
N ALA A 150 4.94 -4.19 14.94
CA ALA A 150 5.04 -5.02 16.14
C ALA A 150 6.49 -5.19 16.63
N THR A 151 7.44 -5.33 15.69
CA THR A 151 8.87 -5.41 16.00
C THR A 151 9.37 -4.09 16.59
N PHE A 152 8.96 -2.96 16.01
CA PHE A 152 9.26 -1.62 16.53
C PHE A 152 8.82 -1.45 17.99
N LEU A 153 7.63 -1.96 18.37
CA LEU A 153 7.15 -1.92 19.76
C LEU A 153 8.03 -2.70 20.75
N SER A 154 8.79 -3.67 20.26
CA SER A 154 9.67 -4.52 21.06
C SER A 154 11.12 -4.01 21.11
N LEU A 155 11.45 -2.92 20.39
CA LEU A 155 12.80 -2.37 20.40
C LEU A 155 13.10 -1.65 21.73
N PRO A 156 14.28 -1.86 22.32
CA PRO A 156 14.73 -1.10 23.48
C PRO A 156 14.90 0.38 23.11
N GLU A 157 14.87 1.27 24.10
CA GLU A 157 15.21 2.68 23.90
C GLU A 157 16.64 2.84 23.37
N GLY A 158 16.83 3.79 22.44
CA GLY A 158 18.12 4.10 21.84
C GLY A 158 18.03 4.42 20.34
N ASP A 159 19.18 4.75 19.74
CA ASP A 159 19.29 5.28 18.38
C ASP A 159 18.57 4.44 17.32
N LEU A 160 18.60 3.11 17.44
CA LEU A 160 17.90 2.22 16.49
C LEU A 160 16.38 2.44 16.53
N ARG A 161 15.80 2.58 17.72
CA ARG A 161 14.36 2.80 17.88
C ARG A 161 13.96 4.14 17.28
N ASP A 162 14.75 5.18 17.53
CA ASP A 162 14.51 6.52 17.00
C ASP A 162 14.62 6.55 15.46
N ASP A 163 15.64 5.89 14.91
CA ASP A 163 15.84 5.74 13.47
C ASP A 163 14.65 5.04 12.80
N VAL A 164 14.20 3.92 13.39
CA VAL A 164 13.07 3.14 12.88
C VAL A 164 11.77 3.92 13.02
N GLN A 165 11.53 4.59 14.15
CA GLN A 165 10.35 5.44 14.35
C GLN A 165 10.27 6.53 13.30
N ALA A 166 11.38 7.25 13.07
CA ALA A 166 11.44 8.32 12.10
C ALA A 166 11.24 7.80 10.66
N ALA A 167 11.77 6.62 10.35
CA ALA A 167 11.56 5.99 9.04
C ALA A 167 10.10 5.56 8.83
N LEU A 168 9.48 4.93 9.83
CA LEU A 168 8.06 4.56 9.81
C LEU A 168 7.17 5.80 9.68
N ALA A 169 7.43 6.86 10.45
CA ALA A 169 6.66 8.11 10.37
C ALA A 169 6.72 8.76 8.98
N ARG A 170 7.91 8.77 8.34
CA ARG A 170 8.05 9.25 6.95
C ARG A 170 7.34 8.35 5.95
N SER A 171 7.29 7.05 6.19
CA SER A 171 6.54 6.13 5.34
C SER A 171 5.03 6.37 5.46
N GLU A 172 4.56 6.52 6.69
CA GLU A 172 3.16 6.81 7.01
C GLU A 172 2.70 8.13 6.39
N ALA A 173 3.49 9.20 6.51
CA ALA A 173 3.17 10.48 5.91
C ALA A 173 3.01 10.40 4.38
N ARG A 174 3.90 9.68 3.70
CA ARG A 174 3.82 9.45 2.25
C ARG A 174 2.57 8.66 1.86
N PHE A 175 2.22 7.64 2.64
CA PHE A 175 1.01 6.85 2.43
C PHE A 175 -0.25 7.71 2.58
N VAL A 176 -0.34 8.48 3.67
CA VAL A 176 -1.47 9.39 3.92
C VAL A 176 -1.61 10.41 2.79
N GLU A 177 -0.50 10.97 2.31
CA GLU A 177 -0.52 11.92 1.18
C GLU A 177 -1.06 11.27 -0.10
N GLN A 178 -0.62 10.04 -0.41
CA GLN A 178 -1.11 9.31 -1.59
C GLN A 178 -2.62 9.04 -1.51
N VAL A 179 -3.10 8.55 -0.36
CA VAL A 179 -4.53 8.27 -0.13
C VAL A 179 -5.34 9.56 -0.17
N ALA A 180 -4.84 10.65 0.43
CA ALA A 180 -5.50 11.96 0.42
C ALA A 180 -5.70 12.48 -1.01
N ARG A 181 -4.68 12.38 -1.87
CA ARG A 181 -4.80 12.75 -3.30
C ARG A 181 -5.81 11.88 -4.03
N GLY A 182 -5.93 10.59 -3.68
CA GLY A 182 -6.97 9.71 -4.23
C GLY A 182 -8.38 10.20 -3.88
N TRP A 183 -8.61 10.47 -2.59
CA TRP A 183 -9.88 11.03 -2.10
C TRP A 183 -10.21 12.38 -2.73
N GLU A 184 -9.25 13.29 -2.81
CA GLU A 184 -9.43 14.61 -3.43
C GLU A 184 -9.83 14.51 -4.90
N ARG A 185 -9.13 13.67 -5.67
CA ARG A 185 -9.42 13.46 -7.10
C ARG A 185 -10.83 12.90 -7.31
N VAL A 186 -11.20 11.84 -6.58
CA VAL A 186 -12.53 11.21 -6.73
C VAL A 186 -13.63 12.14 -6.23
N ALA A 187 -13.45 12.82 -5.09
CA ALA A 187 -14.42 13.78 -4.58
C ALA A 187 -14.64 14.93 -5.57
N GLY A 188 -13.57 15.54 -6.09
CA GLY A 188 -13.67 16.63 -7.06
C GLY A 188 -14.32 16.21 -8.38
N ALA A 189 -13.99 15.01 -8.88
CA ALA A 189 -14.63 14.45 -10.07
C ALA A 189 -16.14 14.23 -9.86
N MET A 190 -16.52 13.74 -8.68
CA MET A 190 -17.90 13.53 -8.27
C MET A 190 -18.61 14.81 -7.79
N GLY A 191 -17.99 15.97 -7.90
CA GLY A 191 -18.61 17.25 -7.53
C GLY A 191 -18.83 17.41 -6.03
N TYR A 192 -17.93 16.87 -5.21
CA TYR A 192 -17.91 17.04 -3.77
C TYR A 192 -16.75 17.94 -3.35
N ARG A 193 -16.98 18.67 -2.26
CA ARG A 193 -15.96 19.50 -1.60
C ARG A 193 -15.91 19.18 -0.10
N LEU A 194 -14.85 19.65 0.55
CA LEU A 194 -14.77 19.63 2.00
C LEU A 194 -15.87 20.51 2.59
N ARG A 195 -16.59 19.97 3.59
CA ARG A 195 -17.65 20.67 4.31
C ARG A 195 -17.06 21.86 5.09
N PRO A 196 -17.52 23.10 4.86
CA PRO A 196 -17.09 24.27 5.62
C PRO A 196 -17.34 24.09 7.12
N GLY A 197 -16.40 24.55 7.94
CA GLY A 197 -16.53 24.47 9.40
C GLY A 197 -16.36 23.08 10.00
N SER A 198 -16.16 22.02 9.19
CA SER A 198 -15.87 20.67 9.70
C SER A 198 -14.47 20.53 10.32
N GLY A 199 -13.56 21.47 10.04
CA GLY A 199 -12.13 21.33 10.36
C GLY A 199 -11.43 20.22 9.56
N GLY A 200 -12.11 19.63 8.56
CA GLY A 200 -11.62 18.52 7.77
C GLY A 200 -10.55 18.90 6.76
N SER A 201 -9.75 17.91 6.39
CA SER A 201 -8.85 17.94 5.24
C SER A 201 -8.81 16.56 4.60
N PHE A 202 -8.40 16.45 3.34
CA PHE A 202 -8.21 15.15 2.70
C PHE A 202 -7.15 14.30 3.41
N SER A 203 -6.13 14.93 4.01
CA SER A 203 -5.14 14.25 4.86
C SER A 203 -5.77 13.67 6.13
N LEU A 204 -6.70 14.39 6.77
CA LEU A 204 -7.43 13.88 7.93
C LEU A 204 -8.35 12.72 7.53
N ILE A 205 -9.08 12.85 6.42
CA ILE A 205 -9.93 11.78 5.87
C ILE A 205 -9.09 10.53 5.62
N ALA A 206 -7.95 10.67 4.92
CA ALA A 206 -7.03 9.58 4.64
C ALA A 206 -6.47 8.93 5.92
N THR A 207 -6.11 9.74 6.92
CA THR A 207 -5.65 9.25 8.22
C THR A 207 -6.72 8.41 8.92
N LEU A 208 -7.95 8.92 8.99
CA LEU A 208 -9.07 8.21 9.63
C LEU A 208 -9.43 6.93 8.89
N ALA A 209 -9.57 7.00 7.56
CA ALA A 209 -9.85 5.84 6.72
C ALA A 209 -8.75 4.77 6.86
N GLY A 210 -7.48 5.18 6.79
CA GLY A 210 -6.33 4.30 6.97
C GLY A 210 -6.26 3.66 8.37
N ALA A 211 -6.57 4.41 9.43
CA ALA A 211 -6.63 3.88 10.79
C ALA A 211 -7.71 2.80 10.96
N MET A 212 -8.93 3.05 10.44
CA MET A 212 -10.02 2.08 10.49
C MET A 212 -9.70 0.82 9.66
N MET A 213 -9.14 1.00 8.47
CA MET A 213 -8.68 -0.09 7.62
C MET A 213 -7.63 -0.95 8.31
N ARG A 214 -6.62 -0.33 8.95
CA ARG A 214 -5.61 -1.03 9.75
C ARG A 214 -6.21 -1.84 10.88
N GLY A 215 -7.10 -1.23 11.66
CA GLY A 215 -7.78 -1.90 12.76
C GLY A 215 -8.56 -3.12 12.27
N LEU A 216 -9.35 -2.96 11.20
CA LEU A 216 -10.14 -4.05 10.64
C LEU A 216 -9.28 -5.18 10.05
N VAL A 217 -8.17 -4.86 9.37
CA VAL A 217 -7.25 -5.89 8.87
C VAL A 217 -6.59 -6.64 10.02
N LEU A 218 -6.15 -5.92 11.07
CA LEU A 218 -5.57 -6.55 12.26
C LEU A 218 -6.57 -7.47 12.95
N MET A 219 -7.83 -7.05 13.12
CA MET A 219 -8.89 -7.86 13.70
C MET A 219 -9.21 -9.09 12.83
N ALA A 220 -9.23 -8.93 11.50
CA ALA A 220 -9.54 -10.00 10.55
C ALA A 220 -8.51 -11.15 10.57
N LEU A 221 -7.28 -10.91 11.05
CA LEU A 221 -6.30 -11.98 11.27
C LEU A 221 -6.78 -13.02 12.31
N SER A 222 -7.60 -12.59 13.26
CA SER A 222 -8.18 -13.47 14.30
C SER A 222 -9.64 -13.85 14.01
N ASP A 223 -10.37 -12.99 13.29
CA ASP A 223 -11.76 -13.19 12.91
C ASP A 223 -11.97 -12.95 11.41
N ALA A 224 -11.77 -14.02 10.62
CA ALA A 224 -11.91 -13.95 9.17
C ALA A 224 -13.35 -13.64 8.71
N GLU A 225 -14.36 -13.80 9.57
CA GLU A 225 -15.75 -13.46 9.24
C GLU A 225 -15.91 -11.95 8.96
N LEU A 226 -15.04 -11.10 9.53
CA LEU A 226 -15.08 -9.65 9.30
C LEU A 226 -14.93 -9.26 7.83
N LEU A 227 -14.26 -10.08 6.99
CA LEU A 227 -14.10 -9.82 5.56
C LEU A 227 -15.44 -9.92 4.80
N THR A 228 -16.26 -10.91 5.18
CA THR A 228 -17.53 -11.22 4.50
C THR A 228 -18.73 -10.63 5.22
N ARG A 229 -18.57 -10.23 6.49
CA ARG A 229 -19.64 -9.64 7.30
C ARG A 229 -20.27 -8.46 6.58
N ARG A 230 -21.60 -8.47 6.56
CA ARG A 230 -22.42 -7.38 6.04
C ARG A 230 -23.36 -6.88 7.12
N VAL A 231 -23.58 -5.57 7.13
CA VAL A 231 -24.52 -4.90 8.01
C VAL A 231 -25.51 -4.13 7.16
N ARG A 232 -26.80 -4.37 7.37
CA ARG A 232 -27.86 -3.62 6.70
C ARG A 232 -27.97 -2.23 7.32
N ALA A 233 -27.65 -1.20 6.55
CA ALA A 233 -27.56 0.18 7.03
C ALA A 233 -27.76 1.19 5.91
N ASP A 234 -27.98 2.45 6.29
CA ASP A 234 -28.13 3.60 5.39
C ASP A 234 -27.26 4.78 5.87
N PRO A 235 -25.92 4.68 5.79
CA PRO A 235 -25.02 5.68 6.34
C PRO A 235 -25.07 7.02 5.58
N THR A 236 -25.59 7.02 4.35
CA THR A 236 -25.64 8.18 3.45
C THR A 236 -27.06 8.69 3.20
N ALA A 237 -28.09 8.12 3.81
CA ALA A 237 -29.50 8.46 3.55
C ALA A 237 -29.95 8.28 2.09
N THR A 238 -29.47 7.22 1.44
CA THR A 238 -29.86 6.80 0.06
C THR A 238 -30.73 5.54 0.04
N GLY A 239 -31.07 5.01 1.21
CA GLY A 239 -31.78 3.75 1.37
C GLY A 239 -30.90 2.64 1.95
N ALA A 240 -31.52 1.76 2.74
CA ALA A 240 -30.83 0.69 3.44
C ALA A 240 -30.31 -0.39 2.48
N ALA A 241 -29.01 -0.65 2.52
CA ALA A 241 -28.32 -1.68 1.76
C ALA A 241 -27.41 -2.52 2.66
N ASP A 242 -26.85 -3.61 2.12
CA ASP A 242 -25.88 -4.44 2.83
C ASP A 242 -24.46 -3.89 2.62
N TRP A 243 -23.82 -3.49 3.72
CA TRP A 243 -22.51 -2.86 3.71
C TRP A 243 -21.41 -3.72 4.32
N PRO A 244 -20.21 -3.77 3.72
CA PRO A 244 -19.02 -4.20 4.44
C PRO A 244 -18.71 -3.23 5.58
N LEU A 245 -18.13 -3.71 6.68
CA LEU A 245 -17.80 -2.87 7.84
C LEU A 245 -16.89 -1.68 7.48
N ILE A 246 -15.89 -1.93 6.63
CA ILE A 246 -15.01 -0.88 6.12
C ILE A 246 -15.75 0.14 5.25
N GLY A 247 -16.78 -0.28 4.51
CA GLY A 247 -17.61 0.61 3.71
C GLY A 247 -18.45 1.53 4.58
N LEU A 248 -19.00 1.03 5.69
CA LEU A 248 -19.69 1.87 6.68
C LEU A 248 -18.76 2.91 7.28
N ALA A 249 -17.57 2.48 7.67
CA ALA A 249 -16.53 3.36 8.19
C ALA A 249 -16.16 4.47 7.18
N ALA A 250 -15.88 4.10 5.92
CA ALA A 250 -15.57 5.05 4.86
C ALA A 250 -16.73 6.02 4.58
N ALA A 251 -17.96 5.51 4.50
CA ALA A 251 -19.16 6.34 4.30
C ALA A 251 -19.38 7.33 5.46
N SER A 252 -19.16 6.90 6.70
CA SER A 252 -19.32 7.74 7.88
C SER A 252 -18.32 8.91 7.88
N VAL A 253 -17.07 8.64 7.48
CA VAL A 253 -16.05 9.69 7.29
C VAL A 253 -16.43 10.61 6.13
N ALA A 254 -16.85 10.07 5.00
CA ALA A 254 -17.25 10.85 3.83
C ALA A 254 -18.41 11.80 4.15
N VAL A 255 -19.49 11.33 4.78
CA VAL A 255 -20.65 12.17 5.14
C VAL A 255 -20.31 13.27 6.13
N THR A 256 -19.37 12.99 7.05
CA THR A 256 -18.90 13.95 8.04
C THR A 256 -18.14 15.11 7.38
N PHE A 257 -17.20 14.81 6.49
CA PHE A 257 -16.24 15.80 5.97
C PHE A 257 -16.51 16.29 4.56
N LEU A 258 -17.35 15.61 3.78
CA LEU A 258 -17.64 15.96 2.39
C LEU A 258 -19.11 16.35 2.23
N GLU A 259 -19.35 17.29 1.33
CA GLU A 259 -20.68 17.67 0.88
C GLU A 259 -20.68 17.93 -0.63
N PRO A 260 -21.84 17.79 -1.30
CA PRO A 260 -21.97 18.22 -2.69
C PRO A 260 -21.58 19.69 -2.84
N ASP A 261 -20.81 19.99 -3.88
CA ASP A 261 -20.43 21.34 -4.21
C ASP A 261 -21.57 22.03 -4.99
N PRO A 262 -22.21 23.07 -4.42
CA PRO A 262 -23.30 23.77 -5.09
C PRO A 262 -22.83 24.57 -6.31
N ASP A 263 -21.54 24.87 -6.41
CA ASP A 263 -20.96 25.71 -7.48
C ASP A 263 -20.61 24.87 -8.72
N ILE A 264 -20.71 23.54 -8.62
CA ILE A 264 -20.40 22.62 -9.71
C ILE A 264 -21.62 22.36 -10.60
N ALA A 265 -21.49 22.73 -11.87
CA ALA A 265 -22.40 22.32 -12.93
C ALA A 265 -22.09 20.89 -13.41
N TRP A 266 -23.16 20.13 -13.68
CA TRP A 266 -23.09 18.77 -14.24
C TRP A 266 -23.49 18.80 -15.71
N ASP A 267 -22.54 19.16 -16.58
CA ASP A 267 -22.68 19.18 -18.02
C ASP A 267 -22.07 17.91 -18.68
N GLY A 268 -22.22 17.82 -20.01
CA GLY A 268 -21.67 16.71 -20.78
C GLY A 268 -20.15 16.59 -20.71
N GLU A 269 -19.43 17.72 -20.59
CA GLU A 269 -17.97 17.73 -20.49
C GLU A 269 -17.50 17.12 -19.16
N ARG A 270 -18.18 17.43 -18.05
CA ARG A 270 -17.88 16.83 -16.75
C ARG A 270 -18.18 15.33 -16.73
N VAL A 271 -19.31 14.92 -17.30
CA VAL A 271 -19.66 13.49 -17.41
C VAL A 271 -18.62 12.75 -18.25
N ALA A 272 -18.18 13.33 -19.37
CA ALA A 272 -17.10 12.77 -20.19
C ALA A 272 -15.78 12.70 -19.43
N SER A 273 -15.42 13.74 -18.67
CA SER A 273 -14.21 13.77 -17.85
C SER A 273 -14.23 12.71 -16.75
N LEU A 274 -15.39 12.49 -16.11
CA LEU A 274 -15.58 11.44 -15.12
C LEU A 274 -15.43 10.05 -15.76
N ARG A 275 -16.02 9.83 -16.93
CA ARG A 275 -15.88 8.56 -17.68
C ARG A 275 -14.41 8.28 -18.02
N ALA A 276 -13.70 9.28 -18.56
CA ALA A 276 -12.28 9.17 -18.88
C ALA A 276 -11.42 8.87 -17.64
N LEU A 277 -11.68 9.56 -16.51
CA LEU A 277 -11.01 9.29 -15.23
C LEU A 277 -11.21 7.84 -14.78
N LEU A 278 -12.42 7.29 -14.98
CA LEU A 278 -12.79 5.95 -14.57
C LEU A 278 -12.52 4.87 -15.65
N GLY A 279 -11.74 5.21 -16.68
CA GLY A 279 -11.36 4.28 -17.75
C GLY A 279 -12.55 3.75 -18.55
N GLN A 280 -13.66 4.50 -18.59
CA GLN A 280 -14.79 4.25 -19.46
C GLN A 280 -14.58 5.10 -20.73
N GLU A 281 -13.76 4.63 -21.66
CA GLU A 281 -13.78 5.21 -23.01
C GLU A 281 -15.10 4.82 -23.68
N GLU A 282 -15.72 5.77 -24.37
CA GLU A 282 -16.77 5.44 -25.32
C GLU A 282 -16.11 4.55 -26.37
N GLU A 283 -16.45 3.26 -26.38
CA GLU A 283 -16.18 2.40 -27.51
C GLU A 283 -16.89 3.07 -28.68
N ALA A 284 -16.14 3.84 -29.46
CA ALA A 284 -16.65 4.49 -30.65
C ALA A 284 -17.20 3.37 -31.51
N ASP A 285 -18.53 3.34 -31.63
CA ASP A 285 -19.28 2.34 -32.36
C ASP A 285 -18.57 2.06 -33.69
N PRO A 286 -17.93 0.88 -33.85
CA PRO A 286 -17.33 0.53 -35.11
C PRO A 286 -18.45 -0.04 -35.95
N LEU A 287 -19.43 0.78 -36.33
CA LEU A 287 -20.22 0.68 -37.56
C LEU A 287 -21.28 1.78 -37.64
N ALA A 288 -21.33 2.35 -38.84
CA ALA A 288 -22.38 3.22 -39.38
C ALA A 288 -23.80 2.65 -39.26
#